data_AF-A0A9P1DSS0-F1
#
_entry.id   AF-A0A9P1DSS0-F1
#
_cell.length_a   1.000
_cell.length_b   1.000
_cell.length_c   1.000
_cell.angle_alpha   90.00
_cell.angle_beta   90.00
_cell.angle_gamma   90.00
#
_symmetry.space_group_name_H-M   'P 1'
#
loop_
_entity.id
_entity.type
_entity.pdbx_description
1 polymer ?
#
loop_
_entity_poly.entity_id
_entity_poly.type
_entity_poly.pdbx_seq_one_letter_code
_entity_poly.pdbx_strand_id
1 'polypeptide(L)'
;MFDVFFLTSPVDAPGHPRHRGRHLDRRPLLFAPGKVSVVIHLRRADLERDDTRATADSYYYRLAKEIADIIPSDQLDFHVWSSPKNIPAFDYDYWTSKDYDGYRERGMTVHLDEHIDNNDDMLVAWTHMARASILIMSQSSFSMVPAYMNTNCVIFPSNIDAPLENWVNGRDESRASS
;
A
#
# COMPACT_ATOMS: atom_id res chain seq x y z
N MET A 1 -14.29 19.54 44.78
CA MET A 1 -12.93 19.84 45.25
C MET A 1 -12.03 18.82 44.57
N PHE A 2 -11.74 19.01 43.26
CA PHE A 2 -10.50 19.60 42.68
C PHE A 2 -9.27 18.75 43.06
N ASP A 3 -8.45 18.22 42.15
CA ASP A 3 -7.82 18.93 41.04
C ASP A 3 -7.52 18.10 39.79
N VAL A 4 -7.55 18.81 38.66
CA VAL A 4 -7.11 18.43 37.31
C VAL A 4 -5.62 18.78 37.21
N PHE A 5 -4.75 17.80 37.04
CA PHE A 5 -3.35 18.07 36.65
C PHE A 5 -3.24 18.18 35.14
N PHE A 6 -3.27 19.42 34.65
CA PHE A 6 -2.65 19.77 33.37
C PHE A 6 -1.14 19.58 33.53
N LEU A 7 -0.58 18.54 32.89
CA LEU A 7 0.85 18.47 32.64
C LEU A 7 1.17 19.49 31.55
N THR A 8 1.63 20.66 31.97
CA THR A 8 2.27 21.66 31.11
C THR A 8 3.54 21.06 30.55
N SER A 9 3.61 20.89 29.22
CA SER A 9 4.86 20.58 28.53
C SER A 9 5.91 21.66 28.81
N PRO A 10 7.18 21.30 29.08
CA PRO A 10 8.22 22.28 29.25
C PRO A 10 8.51 23.01 27.94
N VAL A 11 8.64 24.32 28.07
CA VAL A 11 9.00 25.30 27.05
C VAL A 11 10.34 24.92 26.40
N ASP A 12 10.31 24.99 25.07
CA ASP A 12 11.37 24.77 24.10
C ASP A 12 12.80 25.14 24.55
N ALA A 13 13.69 24.14 24.55
CA ALA A 13 15.13 24.34 24.51
C ALA A 13 15.58 24.69 23.06
N PRO A 14 16.38 25.75 22.86
CA PRO A 14 16.86 26.13 21.52
C PRO A 14 18.08 25.28 21.15
N GLY A 15 18.00 24.53 20.05
CA GLY A 15 19.19 23.87 19.50
C GLY A 15 19.01 22.56 18.74
N HIS A 16 17.80 22.06 18.54
CA HIS A 16 17.56 20.97 17.58
C HIS A 16 16.66 21.48 16.46
N PRO A 17 17.11 21.47 15.18
CA PRO A 17 16.20 21.67 14.09
C PRO A 17 15.18 20.53 14.16
N ARG A 18 13.95 20.85 14.60
CA ARG A 18 12.82 19.97 14.37
C ARG A 18 12.83 19.71 12.87
N HIS A 19 13.05 18.48 12.45
CA HIS A 19 12.68 18.08 11.10
C HIS A 19 11.19 18.40 11.00
N ARG A 20 10.86 19.55 10.41
CA ARG A 20 9.49 19.82 9.97
C ARG A 20 9.23 18.73 8.95
N GLY A 21 8.56 17.66 9.37
CA GLY A 21 8.20 16.55 8.50
C GLY A 21 7.59 17.15 7.24
N ARG A 22 8.14 16.81 6.07
CA ARG A 22 7.54 17.26 4.81
C ARG A 22 6.12 16.70 4.79
N HIS A 23 5.14 17.56 4.50
CA HIS A 23 3.77 17.13 4.31
C HIS A 23 3.73 16.02 3.25
N LEU A 24 2.88 15.00 3.45
CA LEU A 24 2.92 13.76 2.66
C LEU A 24 2.69 14.02 1.15
N ASP A 25 1.87 15.02 0.82
CA ASP A 25 1.62 15.50 -0.54
C ASP A 25 2.88 16.03 -1.28
N ARG A 26 3.91 16.46 -0.54
CA ARG A 26 5.16 17.02 -1.05
C ARG A 26 6.30 16.03 -1.06
N ARG A 27 6.07 14.80 -0.58
CA ARG A 27 7.07 13.74 -0.70
C ARG A 27 7.21 13.37 -2.20
N PRO A 28 8.44 13.19 -2.70
CA PRO A 28 8.66 12.79 -4.08
C PRO A 28 8.05 11.40 -4.32
N LEU A 29 7.50 11.21 -5.52
CA LEU A 29 6.96 9.94 -5.95
C LEU A 29 7.99 9.22 -6.84
N LEU A 30 8.00 7.89 -6.76
CA LEU A 30 8.81 7.00 -7.58
C LEU A 30 8.17 6.68 -8.93
N PHE A 31 6.97 7.23 -9.21
CA PHE A 31 6.26 6.99 -10.45
C PHE A 31 6.96 7.66 -11.64
N ALA A 32 6.94 6.98 -12.78
CA ALA A 32 7.38 7.50 -14.06
C ALA A 32 6.50 8.70 -14.48
N PRO A 33 7.11 9.81 -14.92
CA PRO A 33 6.37 11.01 -15.32
C PRO A 33 5.49 10.74 -16.54
N GLY A 34 4.25 11.25 -16.52
CA GLY A 34 3.31 11.14 -17.62
C GLY A 34 2.64 9.76 -17.78
N LYS A 35 2.90 8.82 -16.86
CA LYS A 35 2.27 7.50 -16.85
C LYS A 35 1.14 7.39 -15.82
N VAL A 36 0.22 6.47 -16.07
CA VAL A 36 -0.80 6.04 -15.10
C VAL A 36 -0.14 5.12 -14.10
N SER A 37 -0.01 5.60 -12.86
CA SER A 37 0.56 4.83 -11.75
C SER A 37 -0.45 3.84 -11.18
N VAL A 38 -0.08 2.56 -11.18
CA VAL A 38 -0.86 1.48 -10.58
C VAL A 38 -0.09 0.91 -9.41
N VAL A 39 -0.65 1.03 -8.21
CA VAL A 39 -0.05 0.54 -6.98
C VAL A 39 -0.79 -0.69 -6.50
N ILE A 40 -0.05 -1.77 -6.23
CA ILE A 40 -0.56 -3.01 -5.66
C ILE A 40 0.02 -3.14 -4.25
N HIS A 41 -0.83 -3.27 -3.24
CA HIS A 41 -0.39 -3.65 -1.90
C HIS A 41 -0.65 -5.14 -1.66
N LEU A 42 0.37 -5.84 -1.18
CA LEU A 42 0.32 -7.25 -0.79
C LEU A 42 0.51 -7.35 0.72
N ARG A 43 -0.39 -8.04 1.42
CA ARG A 43 -0.23 -8.35 2.85
C ARG A 43 0.39 -9.74 2.97
N ARG A 44 1.63 -9.81 3.44
CA ARG A 44 2.43 -11.05 3.49
C ARG A 44 3.13 -11.23 4.84
N ALA A 45 3.89 -10.24 5.29
CA ALA A 45 4.65 -10.19 6.56
C ALA A 45 4.09 -11.03 7.71
N ASP A 46 2.88 -10.72 8.16
CA ASP A 46 2.26 -11.28 9.37
C ASP A 46 1.39 -12.52 9.10
N LEU A 47 1.37 -13.01 7.86
CA LEU A 47 0.44 -14.05 7.41
C LEU A 47 1.16 -15.32 6.97
N GLU A 48 0.64 -16.46 7.40
CA GLU A 48 0.96 -17.75 6.80
C GLU A 48 0.53 -17.80 5.33
N ARG A 49 1.14 -18.70 4.56
CA ARG A 49 0.90 -18.80 3.11
C ARG A 49 -0.52 -19.25 2.78
N ASP A 50 -1.17 -19.95 3.69
CA ASP A 50 -2.53 -20.46 3.58
C ASP A 50 -3.57 -19.60 4.34
N ASP A 51 -3.15 -18.48 4.97
CA ASP A 51 -4.09 -17.55 5.60
C ASP A 51 -5.03 -16.98 4.53
N THR A 52 -6.34 -17.05 4.79
CA THR A 52 -7.39 -16.56 3.87
C THR A 52 -7.25 -15.09 3.46
N ARG A 53 -6.54 -14.28 4.25
CA ARG A 53 -6.23 -12.87 3.99
C ARG A 53 -5.00 -12.69 3.11
N ALA A 54 -4.14 -13.72 3.01
CA ALA A 54 -3.02 -13.78 2.08
C ALA A 54 -3.54 -14.04 0.64
N THR A 55 -4.23 -13.06 0.08
CA THR A 55 -4.86 -13.14 -1.25
C THR A 55 -3.87 -13.66 -2.30
N ALA A 56 -4.26 -14.66 -3.09
CA ALA A 56 -3.36 -15.32 -4.05
C ALA A 56 -2.84 -14.36 -5.13
N ASP A 57 -1.60 -14.55 -5.60
CA ASP A 57 -1.00 -13.68 -6.61
C ASP A 57 -1.77 -13.66 -7.94
N SER A 58 -2.46 -14.76 -8.27
CA SER A 58 -3.33 -14.85 -9.45
C SER A 58 -4.42 -13.79 -9.47
N TYR A 59 -4.94 -13.36 -8.32
CA TYR A 59 -5.89 -12.25 -8.22
C TYR A 59 -5.26 -10.95 -8.70
N TYR A 60 -4.06 -10.63 -8.22
CA TYR A 60 -3.36 -9.40 -8.57
C TYR A 60 -2.87 -9.42 -10.03
N TYR A 61 -2.39 -10.56 -10.52
CA TYR A 61 -2.00 -10.72 -11.92
C TYR A 61 -3.17 -10.54 -12.87
N ARG A 62 -4.35 -11.06 -12.52
CA ARG A 62 -5.56 -10.86 -13.32
C ARG A 62 -5.91 -9.38 -13.41
N LEU A 63 -6.00 -8.67 -12.27
CA LEU A 63 -6.31 -7.24 -12.26
C LEU A 63 -5.28 -6.40 -13.02
N ALA A 64 -3.99 -6.71 -12.87
CA ALA A 64 -2.95 -6.01 -13.62
C ALA A 64 -3.07 -6.24 -15.13
N LYS A 65 -3.42 -7.46 -15.54
CA LYS A 65 -3.71 -7.78 -16.94
C LYS A 65 -4.94 -7.01 -17.46
N GLU A 66 -6.03 -7.01 -16.72
CA GLU A 66 -7.26 -6.29 -17.11
C GLU A 66 -7.00 -4.80 -17.30
N ILE A 67 -6.21 -4.18 -16.41
CA ILE A 67 -5.80 -2.78 -16.56
C ILE A 67 -4.93 -2.59 -17.81
N ALA A 68 -3.98 -3.49 -18.07
CA ALA A 68 -3.11 -3.45 -19.25
C ALA A 68 -3.83 -3.71 -20.58
N ASP A 69 -4.99 -4.37 -20.54
CA ASP A 69 -5.83 -4.56 -21.72
C ASP A 69 -6.63 -3.28 -22.07
N ILE A 70 -6.82 -2.37 -21.10
CA ILE A 70 -7.57 -1.10 -21.27
C ILE A 70 -6.64 0.08 -21.55
N ILE A 71 -5.49 0.13 -20.88
CA ILE A 71 -4.52 1.23 -20.99
C ILE A 71 -3.27 0.72 -21.71
N PRO A 72 -2.77 1.43 -22.75
CA PRO A 72 -1.55 1.04 -23.44
C PRO A 72 -0.40 0.80 -22.46
N SER A 73 0.31 -0.32 -22.62
CA SER A 73 1.34 -0.77 -21.67
C SER A 73 2.49 0.23 -21.50
N ASP A 74 2.79 1.04 -22.52
CA ASP A 74 3.80 2.09 -22.47
C ASP A 74 3.38 3.30 -21.61
N GLN A 75 2.07 3.45 -21.36
CA GLN A 75 1.50 4.47 -20.49
C GLN A 75 1.27 3.99 -19.05
N LEU A 76 1.54 2.72 -18.75
CA LEU A 76 1.38 2.15 -17.41
C LEU A 76 2.69 2.13 -16.63
N ASP A 77 2.57 2.32 -15.32
CA ASP A 77 3.65 2.20 -14.36
C ASP A 77 3.19 1.43 -13.12
N PHE A 78 3.53 0.14 -13.07
CA PHE A 78 3.12 -0.76 -12.00
C PHE A 78 4.15 -0.79 -10.88
N HIS A 79 3.66 -0.61 -9.66
CA HIS A 79 4.45 -0.72 -8.46
C HIS A 79 3.78 -1.64 -7.44
N VAL A 80 4.55 -2.52 -6.82
CA VAL A 80 4.08 -3.48 -5.82
C VAL A 80 4.75 -3.17 -4.49
N TRP A 81 3.97 -2.92 -3.44
CA TRP A 81 4.45 -2.77 -2.08
C TRP A 81 4.05 -3.95 -1.22
N SER A 82 5.01 -4.47 -0.46
CA SER A 82 4.80 -5.52 0.52
C SER A 82 5.88 -5.43 1.60
N SER A 83 5.69 -6.19 2.68
CA SER A 83 6.78 -6.54 3.59
C SER A 83 6.88 -8.08 3.64
N PRO A 84 8.08 -8.66 3.41
CA PRO A 84 8.28 -10.10 3.53
C PRO A 84 8.55 -10.55 4.96
N LYS A 85 9.01 -9.64 5.83
CA LYS A 85 9.46 -9.97 7.19
C LYS A 85 8.32 -9.79 8.19
N ASN A 86 8.31 -10.61 9.22
CA ASN A 86 7.38 -10.42 10.32
C ASN A 86 7.92 -9.43 11.36
N ILE A 87 7.04 -8.88 12.21
CA ILE A 87 7.46 -7.98 13.29
C ILE A 87 8.47 -8.71 14.20
N PRO A 88 9.46 -8.02 14.78
CA PRO A 88 10.53 -8.65 15.57
C PRO A 88 10.08 -9.52 16.76
N ALA A 89 8.80 -9.43 17.15
CA ALA A 89 8.19 -10.27 18.18
C ALA A 89 7.95 -11.73 17.73
N PHE A 90 8.07 -12.02 16.42
CA PHE A 90 7.89 -13.35 15.85
C PHE A 90 9.16 -13.81 15.12
N ASP A 91 9.64 -15.01 15.44
CA ASP A 91 10.86 -15.59 14.87
C ASP A 91 10.54 -16.50 13.68
N TYR A 92 9.76 -15.99 12.73
CA TYR A 92 9.44 -16.69 11.50
C TYR A 92 9.17 -15.71 10.36
N ASP A 93 9.66 -16.05 9.17
CA ASP A 93 9.37 -15.37 7.92
C ASP A 93 8.75 -16.39 6.95
N TYR A 94 7.47 -16.22 6.65
CA TYR A 94 6.79 -17.09 5.69
C TYR A 94 7.10 -16.73 4.24
N TRP A 95 7.56 -15.50 3.99
CA TRP A 95 7.73 -14.92 2.67
C TRP A 95 9.15 -14.43 2.48
N THR A 96 9.60 -14.49 1.25
CA THR A 96 10.94 -14.11 0.82
C THR A 96 10.85 -13.20 -0.39
N SER A 97 11.93 -12.52 -0.73
CA SER A 97 11.97 -11.69 -1.95
C SER A 97 11.63 -12.49 -3.22
N LYS A 98 11.94 -13.79 -3.28
CA LYS A 98 11.66 -14.66 -4.43
C LYS A 98 10.17 -14.88 -4.66
N ASP A 99 9.35 -14.81 -3.62
CA ASP A 99 7.90 -14.94 -3.75
C ASP A 99 7.27 -13.80 -4.58
N TYR A 100 8.03 -12.75 -4.87
CA TYR A 100 7.59 -11.61 -5.67
C TYR A 100 8.14 -11.63 -7.10
N ASP A 101 8.91 -12.65 -7.50
CA ASP A 101 9.54 -12.71 -8.82
C ASP A 101 8.52 -12.70 -9.95
N GLY A 102 7.36 -13.33 -9.77
CA GLY A 102 6.29 -13.27 -10.76
C GLY A 102 5.79 -11.85 -11.06
N TYR A 103 5.88 -10.92 -10.09
CA TYR A 103 5.57 -9.50 -10.35
C TYR A 103 6.69 -8.83 -11.16
N ARG A 104 7.96 -9.12 -10.83
CA ARG A 104 9.14 -8.59 -11.55
C ARG A 104 9.17 -9.08 -13.00
N GLU A 105 8.90 -10.36 -13.23
CA GLU A 105 8.80 -10.98 -14.55
C GLU A 105 7.72 -10.34 -15.44
N ARG A 106 6.71 -9.72 -14.82
CA ARG A 106 5.64 -8.97 -15.51
C ARG A 106 5.97 -7.48 -15.67
N GLY A 107 7.21 -7.08 -15.42
CA GLY A 107 7.68 -5.70 -15.59
C GLY A 107 7.24 -4.74 -14.48
N MET A 108 6.79 -5.25 -13.33
CA MET A 108 6.38 -4.40 -12.21
C MET A 108 7.55 -4.08 -11.28
N THR A 109 7.59 -2.86 -10.75
CA THR A 109 8.60 -2.45 -9.77
C THR A 109 8.18 -2.91 -8.37
N VAL A 110 8.98 -3.78 -7.74
CA VAL A 110 8.69 -4.33 -6.40
C VAL A 110 9.46 -3.57 -5.32
N HIS A 111 8.74 -3.09 -4.31
CA HIS A 111 9.23 -2.39 -3.12
C HIS A 111 8.95 -3.26 -1.90
N LEU A 112 10.00 -3.79 -1.28
CA LEU A 112 9.91 -4.63 -0.09
C LEU A 112 10.41 -3.86 1.12
N ASP A 113 9.55 -3.71 2.12
CA ASP A 113 9.93 -3.16 3.42
C ASP A 113 10.58 -4.25 4.27
N GLU A 114 11.89 -4.16 4.45
CA GLU A 114 12.68 -5.06 5.27
C GLU A 114 12.90 -4.55 6.72
N HIS A 115 12.40 -3.36 7.05
CA HIS A 115 12.66 -2.62 8.28
C HIS A 115 11.36 -2.14 8.93
N ILE A 116 10.67 -3.04 9.62
CA ILE A 116 9.34 -2.80 10.20
C ILE A 116 9.32 -1.70 11.28
N ASP A 117 10.46 -1.40 11.89
CA ASP A 117 10.63 -0.33 12.86
C ASP A 117 10.92 1.05 12.23
N ASN A 118 11.05 1.13 10.90
CA ASN A 118 11.31 2.37 10.20
C ASN A 118 10.02 3.06 9.73
N ASN A 119 9.56 4.03 10.52
CA ASN A 119 8.40 4.85 10.17
C ASN A 119 8.51 5.54 8.80
N ASP A 120 9.72 5.82 8.30
CA ASP A 120 9.85 6.47 6.99
C ASP A 120 9.47 5.54 5.84
N ASP A 121 9.72 4.23 5.94
CA ASP A 121 9.37 3.25 4.91
C ASP A 121 7.85 3.06 4.81
N MET A 122 7.18 3.01 5.96
CA MET A 122 5.72 3.08 6.03
C MET A 122 5.18 4.34 5.35
N LEU A 123 5.72 5.52 5.69
CA LEU A 123 5.24 6.79 5.11
C LEU A 123 5.50 6.87 3.61
N VAL A 124 6.60 6.29 3.12
CA VAL A 124 6.87 6.15 1.68
C VAL A 124 5.78 5.30 1.04
N ALA A 125 5.49 4.10 1.56
CA ALA A 125 4.45 3.22 1.03
C ALA A 125 3.08 3.90 1.01
N TRP A 126 2.65 4.50 2.13
CA TRP A 126 1.37 5.22 2.23
C TRP A 126 1.30 6.41 1.29
N THR A 127 2.38 7.18 1.11
CA THR A 127 2.41 8.31 0.17
C THR A 127 2.13 7.83 -1.26
N HIS A 128 2.74 6.71 -1.67
CA HIS A 128 2.54 6.18 -3.02
C HIS A 128 1.15 5.61 -3.20
N MET A 129 0.67 4.82 -2.25
CA MET A 129 -0.67 4.25 -2.29
C MET A 129 -1.77 5.33 -2.31
N ALA A 130 -1.65 6.37 -1.49
CA ALA A 130 -2.63 7.45 -1.40
C ALA A 130 -2.66 8.35 -2.66
N ARG A 131 -1.57 8.37 -3.44
CA ARG A 131 -1.43 9.25 -4.62
C ARG A 131 -1.38 8.49 -5.95
N ALA A 132 -1.59 7.17 -5.92
CA ALA A 132 -1.66 6.34 -7.10
C ALA A 132 -2.89 6.72 -7.95
N SER A 133 -2.78 6.58 -9.27
CA SER A 133 -3.94 6.72 -10.16
C SER A 133 -4.93 5.57 -9.95
N ILE A 134 -4.37 4.36 -9.72
CA ILE A 134 -5.12 3.16 -9.35
C ILE A 134 -4.42 2.51 -8.16
N LEU A 135 -5.14 2.26 -7.07
CA LEU A 135 -4.69 1.47 -5.92
C LEU A 135 -5.43 0.15 -5.86
N ILE A 136 -4.72 -0.97 -6.03
CA ILE A 136 -5.21 -2.32 -5.74
C ILE A 136 -4.76 -2.67 -4.31
N MET A 137 -5.70 -2.65 -3.37
CA MET A 137 -5.40 -2.92 -1.97
C MET A 137 -5.45 -4.41 -1.62
N SER A 138 -4.93 -4.76 -0.44
CA SER A 138 -5.12 -6.08 0.17
C SER A 138 -6.08 -6.01 1.35
N GLN A 139 -6.41 -7.17 1.92
CA GLN A 139 -7.16 -7.30 3.17
C GLN A 139 -6.27 -6.90 4.36
N SER A 140 -5.98 -5.62 4.48
CA SER A 140 -5.06 -5.08 5.48
C SER A 140 -5.53 -3.74 6.01
N SER A 141 -5.52 -3.57 7.34
CA SER A 141 -5.68 -2.26 7.97
C SER A 141 -4.61 -1.27 7.49
N PHE A 142 -3.42 -1.76 7.15
CA PHE A 142 -2.35 -0.97 6.55
C PHE A 142 -2.76 -0.33 5.21
N SER A 143 -3.55 -1.03 4.39
CA SER A 143 -4.07 -0.47 3.13
C SER A 143 -5.22 0.48 3.31
N MET A 144 -6.01 0.34 4.37
CA MET A 144 -7.23 1.14 4.56
C MET A 144 -6.91 2.63 4.64
N VAL A 145 -5.85 3.01 5.37
CA VAL A 145 -5.45 4.41 5.55
C VAL A 145 -5.18 5.11 4.22
N PRO A 146 -4.23 4.65 3.38
CA PRO A 146 -3.99 5.29 2.09
C PRO A 146 -5.17 5.10 1.11
N ALA A 147 -5.97 4.04 1.22
CA ALA A 147 -7.15 3.85 0.39
C ALA A 147 -8.20 4.95 0.63
N TYR A 148 -8.48 5.31 1.89
CA TYR A 148 -9.39 6.42 2.21
C TYR A 148 -8.85 7.79 1.80
N MET A 149 -7.52 7.92 1.69
CA MET A 149 -6.88 9.15 1.24
C MET A 149 -6.73 9.24 -0.29
N ASN A 150 -6.89 8.13 -1.00
CA ASN A 150 -6.78 8.09 -2.45
C ASN A 150 -8.09 8.57 -3.08
N THR A 151 -8.04 9.74 -3.70
CA THR A 151 -9.19 10.36 -4.38
C THR A 151 -9.42 9.86 -5.81
N ASN A 152 -8.62 8.91 -6.27
CA ASN A 152 -8.69 8.32 -7.61
C ASN A 152 -9.40 6.94 -7.55
N CYS A 153 -8.91 5.96 -8.32
CA CYS A 153 -9.50 4.63 -8.35
C CYS A 153 -8.90 3.73 -7.27
N VAL A 154 -9.77 3.14 -6.44
CA VAL A 154 -9.39 2.11 -5.46
C VAL A 154 -10.11 0.82 -5.79
N ILE A 155 -9.35 -0.26 -5.93
CA ILE A 155 -9.83 -1.62 -6.19
C ILE A 155 -9.60 -2.47 -4.94
N PHE A 156 -10.67 -2.98 -4.34
CA PHE A 156 -10.61 -3.72 -3.09
C PHE A 156 -10.95 -5.22 -3.24
N PRO A 157 -10.35 -6.11 -2.43
CA PRO A 157 -10.78 -7.50 -2.35
C PRO A 157 -12.13 -7.54 -1.64
N SER A 158 -13.13 -8.20 -2.21
CA SER A 158 -14.58 -8.14 -1.91
C SER A 158 -15.06 -8.31 -0.45
N ASN A 159 -14.17 -8.43 0.53
CA ASN A 159 -14.45 -8.75 1.91
C ASN A 159 -14.05 -7.61 2.87
N ILE A 160 -14.39 -6.38 2.47
CA ILE A 160 -14.31 -5.18 3.30
C ILE A 160 -15.74 -4.80 3.71
N ASP A 161 -15.96 -4.52 5.00
CA ASP A 161 -17.30 -4.28 5.55
C ASP A 161 -17.92 -2.94 5.10
N ALA A 162 -17.09 -1.94 4.81
CA ALA A 162 -17.53 -0.58 4.48
C ALA A 162 -16.64 0.10 3.41
N PRO A 163 -16.63 -0.42 2.16
CA PRO A 163 -15.97 0.28 1.06
C PRO A 163 -16.69 1.60 0.76
N LEU A 164 -15.97 2.61 0.27
CA LEU A 164 -16.61 3.82 -0.24
C LEU A 164 -17.35 3.52 -1.54
N GLU A 165 -18.42 4.27 -1.82
CA GLU A 165 -19.30 4.04 -3.00
C GLU A 165 -18.54 4.06 -4.33
N ASN A 166 -17.47 4.86 -4.42
CA ASN A 166 -16.64 5.00 -5.62
C ASN A 166 -15.53 3.94 -5.73
N TRP A 167 -15.42 3.01 -4.77
CA TRP A 167 -14.45 1.93 -4.84
C TRP A 167 -14.96 0.78 -5.70
N VAL A 168 -14.04 0.13 -6.40
CA VAL A 168 -14.32 -0.98 -7.31
C VAL A 168 -14.08 -2.31 -6.60
N ASN A 169 -15.08 -3.18 -6.59
CA ASN A 169 -14.90 -4.54 -6.10
C ASN A 169 -14.07 -5.34 -7.11
N GLY A 170 -12.85 -5.70 -6.74
CA GLY A 170 -11.92 -6.41 -7.62
C GLY A 170 -12.30 -7.86 -7.92
N ARG A 171 -13.28 -8.47 -7.22
CA ARG A 171 -13.78 -9.83 -7.53
C ARG A 171 -15.09 -9.83 -8.31
N ASP A 172 -15.63 -8.66 -8.63
CA ASP A 172 -16.87 -8.54 -9.38
C ASP A 172 -16.59 -8.68 -10.89
N GLU A 173 -16.68 -9.91 -11.39
CA GLU A 173 -16.47 -10.24 -12.81
C GLU A 173 -17.64 -9.81 -13.71
N SER A 174 -18.78 -9.38 -13.15
CA SER A 174 -19.94 -8.96 -13.95
C SER A 174 -19.68 -7.70 -14.79
N ARG A 175 -18.59 -6.99 -14.51
CA ARG A 175 -18.16 -5.77 -15.21
C ARG A 175 -17.37 -6.02 -16.49
N ALA A 176 -16.97 -7.25 -16.78
CA ALA A 176 -16.17 -7.59 -17.96
C ALA A 176 -16.97 -7.58 -19.29
N SER A 177 -18.20 -7.04 -19.31
CA SER A 177 -19.18 -7.28 -20.39
C SER A 177 -19.98 -6.03 -20.83
N SER A 178 -19.38 -4.84 -20.82
CA SER A 178 -20.01 -3.62 -21.37
C SER A 178 -19.10 -2.86 -22.30
#